data_AF-A0A8H6TUU3-F1
#
_entry.id   AF-A0A8H6TUU3-F1
#
_cell.length_a   1.000
_cell.length_b   1.000
_cell.length_c   1.000
_cell.angle_alpha   90.00
_cell.angle_beta   90.00
_cell.angle_gamma   90.00
#
_symmetry.space_group_name_H-M   'P 1'
#
loop_
_entity.id
_entity.type
_entity.pdbx_description
1 polymer ?
#
loop_
_entity_poly.entity_id
_entity_poly.type
_entity_poly.pdbx_seq_one_letter_code
_entity_poly.pdbx_strand_id
1 'polypeptide(L)'
;MVDSVYGGNSPRCYPSYSTLSQEEKVQTDDDRALAILEGVTEQVLSRRPADDVSCLRLSYSLIYEMTRYLARHDDDSAAYLSVFMNSEAPPGSDIDRARKSVFKLTKFIVDNLTSVPLSSPHRVAHSAVFDLVSALEPSFMVYDGEDDAREWTKFWSRVQPIILELAVQLDQAGFGAE
;
A
#
# COMPACT_ATOMS: atom_id res chain seq x y z
N MET A 1 -25.31 24.83 72.32
CA MET A 1 -24.20 25.67 71.84
C MET A 1 -22.92 24.86 71.98
N VAL A 2 -22.51 24.19 70.89
CA VAL A 2 -21.14 23.70 70.66
C VAL A 2 -20.95 23.71 69.13
N ASP A 3 -19.89 24.38 68.69
CA ASP A 3 -19.41 24.60 67.32
C ASP A 3 -19.10 23.28 66.57
N SER A 4 -19.47 23.11 65.30
CA SER A 4 -18.72 23.48 64.06
C SER A 4 -17.27 22.97 64.02
N VAL A 5 -16.95 22.11 63.04
CA VAL A 5 -15.76 22.08 62.16
C VAL A 5 -15.74 20.75 61.36
N TYR A 6 -15.16 20.79 60.15
CA TYR A 6 -14.91 19.73 59.14
C TYR A 6 -15.98 19.64 58.03
N GLY A 7 -15.68 19.84 56.75
CA GLY A 7 -14.40 20.04 56.08
C GLY A 7 -14.65 20.44 54.62
N GLY A 8 -13.87 21.39 54.12
CA GLY A 8 -13.94 21.85 52.74
C GLY A 8 -13.45 20.77 51.78
N ASN A 9 -14.37 20.22 50.99
CA ASN A 9 -14.03 19.40 49.84
C ASN A 9 -13.77 20.33 48.65
N SER A 10 -12.49 20.52 48.31
CA SER A 10 -12.11 21.16 47.04
C SER A 10 -12.47 20.23 45.89
N PRO A 11 -13.18 20.70 44.84
CA PRO A 11 -13.38 19.91 43.65
C PRO A 11 -12.03 19.71 42.96
N ARG A 12 -11.60 18.44 42.86
CA ARG A 12 -10.46 18.04 42.04
C ARG A 12 -10.81 18.34 40.58
N CYS A 13 -10.16 19.35 39.99
CA CYS A 13 -10.06 19.47 38.55
C CYS A 13 -9.30 18.24 38.04
N TYR A 14 -10.03 17.29 37.45
CA TYR A 14 -9.40 16.24 36.65
C TYR A 14 -8.82 16.89 35.39
N PRO A 15 -7.61 16.49 34.95
CA PRO A 15 -7.16 16.85 33.62
C PRO A 15 -8.14 16.25 32.62
N SER A 16 -8.71 17.10 31.78
CA SER A 16 -9.46 16.70 30.59
C SER A 16 -8.55 15.80 29.76
N TYR A 17 -8.76 14.49 29.81
CA TYR A 17 -8.19 13.58 28.82
C TYR A 17 -8.79 13.99 27.48
N SER A 18 -7.93 14.45 26.57
CA SER A 18 -8.30 14.78 25.20
C SER A 18 -8.99 13.58 24.56
N THR A 19 -10.31 13.67 24.48
CA THR A 19 -11.15 12.90 23.58
C THR A 19 -10.92 13.48 22.18
N LEU A 20 -9.81 13.13 21.54
CA LEU A 20 -9.78 13.24 20.08
C LEU A 20 -10.98 12.44 19.58
N SER A 21 -11.84 13.08 18.79
CA SER A 21 -13.00 12.42 18.24
C SER A 21 -12.55 11.21 17.42
N GLN A 22 -13.31 10.10 17.46
CA GLN A 22 -12.94 8.87 16.77
C GLN A 22 -12.70 9.10 15.26
N GLU A 23 -13.40 10.06 14.68
CA GLU A 23 -13.23 10.54 13.29
C GLU A 23 -11.86 11.19 13.05
N GLU A 24 -11.41 12.05 13.98
CA GLU A 24 -10.11 12.73 13.89
C GLU A 24 -8.94 11.75 14.04
N LYS A 25 -9.12 10.70 14.86
CA LYS A 25 -8.14 9.61 14.99
C LYS A 25 -8.04 8.77 13.71
N VAL A 26 -9.17 8.40 13.11
CA VAL A 26 -9.21 7.62 11.85
C VAL A 26 -8.57 8.40 10.71
N GLN A 27 -8.86 9.69 10.57
CA GLN A 27 -8.23 10.55 9.56
C GLN A 27 -6.70 10.59 9.71
N THR A 28 -6.21 10.69 10.96
CA THR A 28 -4.77 10.73 11.25
C THR A 28 -4.07 9.41 10.87
N ASP A 29 -4.72 8.27 11.08
CA ASP A 29 -4.18 6.96 10.73
C ASP A 29 -4.15 6.74 9.20
N ASP A 30 -5.18 7.22 8.49
CA ASP A 30 -5.25 7.18 7.01
C ASP A 30 -4.19 8.07 6.35
N ASP A 31 -4.03 9.31 6.84
CA ASP A 31 -3.01 10.24 6.38
C ASP A 31 -1.60 9.63 6.57
N ARG A 32 -1.38 8.96 7.71
CA ARG A 32 -0.12 8.27 8.00
C ARG A 32 0.13 7.09 7.06
N ALA A 33 -0.89 6.26 6.81
CA ALA A 33 -0.77 5.12 5.91
C ALA A 33 -0.44 5.57 4.49
N LEU A 34 -1.09 6.63 4.00
CA LEU A 34 -0.81 7.21 2.69
C LEU A 34 0.60 7.79 2.62
N ALA A 35 1.02 8.53 3.65
CA ALA A 35 2.37 9.08 3.70
C ALA A 35 3.46 8.00 3.68
N ILE A 36 3.21 6.83 4.30
CA ILE A 36 4.12 5.68 4.21
C ILE A 36 4.19 5.16 2.78
N LEU A 37 3.05 4.92 2.12
CA LEU A 37 3.01 4.43 0.75
C LEU A 37 3.74 5.37 -0.22
N GLU A 38 3.50 6.67 -0.11
CA GLU A 38 4.18 7.70 -0.90
C GLU A 38 5.67 7.76 -0.59
N GLY A 39 6.05 7.71 0.69
CA GLY A 39 7.44 7.71 1.12
C GLY A 39 8.22 6.51 0.59
N VAL A 40 7.62 5.32 0.63
CA VAL A 40 8.18 4.10 0.03
C VAL A 40 8.35 4.28 -1.48
N THR A 41 7.32 4.80 -2.16
CA THR A 41 7.35 5.08 -3.61
C THR A 41 8.52 5.97 -3.97
N GLU A 42 8.68 7.12 -3.33
CA GLU A 42 9.76 8.05 -3.65
C GLU A 42 11.16 7.48 -3.30
N GLN A 43 11.25 6.71 -2.21
CA GLN A 43 12.52 6.09 -1.82
C GLN A 43 12.98 5.04 -2.83
N VAL A 44 12.08 4.14 -3.26
CA VAL A 44 12.45 2.97 -4.07
C VAL A 44 12.73 3.34 -5.52
N LEU A 45 12.03 4.34 -6.05
CA LEU A 45 12.27 4.86 -7.40
C LEU A 45 13.71 5.41 -7.58
N SER A 46 14.40 5.74 -6.50
CA SER A 46 15.78 6.23 -6.52
C SER A 46 16.85 5.12 -6.43
N ARG A 47 16.46 3.86 -6.18
CA ARG A 47 17.40 2.78 -5.87
C ARG A 47 17.05 1.51 -6.62
N ARG A 48 17.92 1.13 -7.56
CA ARG A 48 17.88 -0.21 -8.16
C ARG A 48 18.70 -1.19 -7.31
N PRO A 49 18.19 -2.39 -7.00
CA PRO A 49 19.00 -3.45 -6.40
C PRO A 49 20.16 -3.88 -7.31
N ALA A 50 21.23 -4.37 -6.70
CA ALA A 50 22.45 -4.75 -7.42
C ALA A 50 22.43 -6.19 -7.94
N ASP A 51 21.57 -7.05 -7.39
CA ASP A 51 21.52 -8.48 -7.68
C ASP A 51 20.07 -8.99 -7.78
N ASP A 52 19.91 -10.14 -8.45
CA ASP A 52 18.62 -10.75 -8.77
C ASP A 52 17.79 -11.09 -7.52
N VAL A 53 18.43 -11.57 -6.44
CA VAL A 53 17.74 -11.94 -5.20
C VAL A 53 17.20 -10.70 -4.52
N SER A 54 17.99 -9.63 -4.47
CA SER A 54 17.55 -8.34 -3.95
C SER A 54 16.42 -7.74 -4.80
N CYS A 55 16.41 -7.94 -6.13
CA CYS A 55 15.28 -7.57 -6.98
C CYS A 55 14.00 -8.30 -6.57
N LEU A 56 14.06 -9.63 -6.41
CA LEU A 56 12.91 -10.46 -6.05
C LEU A 56 12.35 -10.11 -4.67
N ARG A 57 13.23 -9.95 -3.67
CA ARG A 57 12.86 -9.56 -2.31
C ARG A 57 12.25 -8.17 -2.25
N LEU A 58 12.86 -7.20 -2.94
CA LEU A 58 12.30 -5.85 -3.00
C LEU A 58 10.91 -5.88 -3.61
N SER A 59 10.71 -6.58 -4.73
CA SER A 59 9.39 -6.69 -5.35
C SER A 59 8.35 -7.29 -4.41
N TYR A 60 8.69 -8.34 -3.64
CA TYR A 60 7.80 -8.87 -2.61
C TYR A 60 7.44 -7.81 -1.55
N SER A 61 8.44 -7.13 -0.97
CA SER A 61 8.21 -6.11 0.06
C SER A 61 7.32 -4.98 -0.44
N LEU A 62 7.47 -4.55 -1.70
CA LEU A 62 6.62 -3.50 -2.27
C LEU A 62 5.18 -3.96 -2.48
N ILE A 63 4.98 -5.21 -2.92
CA ILE A 63 3.63 -5.78 -3.02
C ILE A 63 2.98 -5.85 -1.63
N TYR A 64 3.73 -6.28 -0.61
CA TYR A 64 3.26 -6.33 0.75
C TYR A 64 2.85 -4.95 1.31
N GLU A 65 3.64 -3.90 1.06
CA GLU A 65 3.28 -2.54 1.49
C GLU A 65 2.02 -2.03 0.78
N MET A 66 1.86 -2.32 -0.52
CA MET A 66 0.62 -2.00 -1.25
C MET A 66 -0.59 -2.75 -0.66
N THR A 67 -0.47 -4.06 -0.42
CA THR A 67 -1.60 -4.84 0.12
C THR A 67 -1.96 -4.40 1.53
N ARG A 68 -0.96 -4.10 2.37
CA ARG A 68 -1.16 -3.55 3.71
C ARG A 68 -1.91 -2.21 3.67
N TYR A 69 -1.52 -1.29 2.78
CA TYR A 69 -2.22 -0.02 2.64
C TYR A 69 -3.68 -0.21 2.22
N LEU A 70 -3.93 -1.11 1.26
CA LEU A 70 -5.27 -1.39 0.75
C LEU A 70 -6.16 -2.14 1.77
N ALA A 71 -5.55 -2.88 2.69
CA ALA A 71 -6.21 -3.63 3.75
C ALA A 71 -6.28 -2.88 5.10
N ARG A 72 -5.83 -1.62 5.17
CA ARG A 72 -5.68 -0.89 6.45
C ARG A 72 -6.96 -0.70 7.27
N HIS A 73 -8.12 -0.85 6.63
CA HIS A 73 -9.43 -0.79 7.26
C HIS A 73 -9.86 -2.21 7.62
N ASP A 74 -9.44 -2.74 8.77
CA ASP A 74 -9.65 -4.17 9.09
C ASP A 74 -11.12 -4.62 8.92
N ASP A 75 -12.08 -3.85 9.44
CA ASP A 75 -13.52 -4.17 9.36
C ASP A 75 -14.20 -3.67 8.06
N ASP A 76 -13.64 -2.64 7.42
CA ASP A 76 -14.22 -1.94 6.25
C ASP A 76 -13.39 -2.08 4.97
N SER A 77 -12.43 -3.01 4.93
CA SER A 77 -11.45 -3.18 3.84
C SER A 77 -12.13 -3.41 2.50
N ALA A 78 -13.20 -4.21 2.47
CA ALA A 78 -13.98 -4.45 1.26
C ALA A 78 -14.68 -3.18 0.76
N ALA A 79 -15.22 -2.36 1.67
CA ALA A 79 -15.84 -1.09 1.32
C ALA A 79 -14.80 -0.11 0.77
N TYR A 80 -13.65 -0.01 1.43
CA TYR A 80 -12.54 0.83 0.96
C TYR A 80 -12.01 0.38 -0.40
N LEU A 81 -11.79 -0.92 -0.62
CA LEU A 81 -11.36 -1.46 -1.91
C LEU A 81 -12.35 -1.12 -3.03
N SER A 82 -13.65 -1.19 -2.75
CA SER A 82 -14.69 -0.79 -3.69
C SER A 82 -14.59 0.69 -4.06
N VAL A 83 -14.41 1.57 -3.08
CA VAL A 83 -14.20 3.01 -3.28
C VAL A 83 -12.92 3.27 -4.08
N PHE A 84 -11.81 2.67 -3.65
CA PHE A 84 -10.51 2.77 -4.31
C PHE A 84 -10.56 2.32 -5.77
N MET A 85 -11.36 1.31 -6.09
CA MET A 85 -11.52 0.78 -7.45
C MET A 85 -12.43 1.62 -8.34
N ASN A 86 -13.53 2.17 -7.81
CA ASN A 86 -14.64 2.67 -8.62
C ASN A 86 -14.91 4.17 -8.50
N SER A 87 -14.44 4.83 -7.44
CA SER A 87 -14.77 6.23 -7.20
C SER A 87 -14.01 7.18 -8.13
N GLU A 88 -14.61 8.33 -8.39
CA GLU A 88 -13.85 9.47 -8.92
C GLU A 88 -12.79 9.89 -7.91
N ALA A 89 -11.64 10.30 -8.42
CA ALA A 89 -10.49 10.68 -7.63
C ALA A 89 -10.02 12.06 -8.10
N PRO A 90 -10.56 13.14 -7.52
CA PRO A 90 -10.14 14.49 -7.87
C PRO A 90 -8.63 14.64 -7.72
N PRO A 91 -7.95 15.43 -8.59
CA PRO A 91 -6.51 15.63 -8.49
C PRO A 91 -6.08 16.11 -7.09
N GLY A 92 -5.14 15.41 -6.48
CA GLY A 92 -4.63 15.69 -5.14
C GLY A 92 -5.46 15.10 -4.00
N SER A 93 -6.60 14.46 -4.27
CA SER A 93 -7.34 13.68 -3.26
C SER A 93 -6.51 12.48 -2.79
N ASP A 94 -6.85 11.93 -1.63
CA ASP A 94 -6.13 10.77 -1.08
C ASP A 94 -6.26 9.53 -1.97
N ILE A 95 -7.42 9.34 -2.61
CA ILE A 95 -7.61 8.25 -3.58
C ILE A 95 -6.71 8.46 -4.81
N ASP A 96 -6.64 9.68 -5.36
CA ASP A 96 -5.77 9.99 -6.51
C ASP A 96 -4.29 9.74 -6.19
N ARG A 97 -3.85 10.23 -5.03
CA ARG A 97 -2.47 10.04 -4.54
C ARG A 97 -2.15 8.57 -4.30
N ALA A 98 -3.08 7.82 -3.71
CA ALA A 98 -2.93 6.39 -3.49
C ALA A 98 -2.87 5.61 -4.81
N ARG A 99 -3.76 5.89 -5.76
CA ARG A 99 -3.77 5.25 -7.09
C ARG A 99 -2.48 5.51 -7.85
N LYS A 100 -1.99 6.75 -7.84
CA LYS A 100 -0.70 7.12 -8.43
C LYS A 100 0.47 6.35 -7.79
N SER A 101 0.46 6.22 -6.46
CA SER A 101 1.52 5.49 -5.75
C SER A 101 1.48 4.00 -6.07
N VAL A 102 0.30 3.38 -6.02
CA VAL A 102 0.09 1.97 -6.42
C VAL A 102 0.52 1.74 -7.87
N PHE A 103 0.13 2.61 -8.80
CA PHE A 103 0.54 2.51 -10.19
C PHE A 103 2.06 2.58 -10.35
N LYS A 104 2.72 3.59 -9.75
CA LYS A 104 4.18 3.77 -9.79
C LYS A 104 4.91 2.56 -9.22
N LEU A 105 4.47 2.06 -8.06
CA LEU A 105 5.06 0.88 -7.43
C LEU A 105 4.88 -0.36 -8.28
N THR A 106 3.69 -0.59 -8.83
CA THR A 106 3.43 -1.74 -9.70
C THR A 106 4.29 -1.70 -10.96
N LYS A 107 4.40 -0.52 -11.59
CA LYS A 107 5.28 -0.31 -12.75
C LYS A 107 6.73 -0.60 -12.39
N PHE A 108 7.20 -0.07 -11.27
CA PHE A 108 8.55 -0.32 -10.77
C PHE A 108 8.81 -1.80 -10.50
N ILE A 109 7.86 -2.53 -9.89
CA ILE A 109 7.97 -3.98 -9.64
C ILE A 109 8.19 -4.72 -10.97
N VAL A 110 7.42 -4.39 -12.01
CA VAL A 110 7.57 -4.98 -13.34
C VAL A 110 8.94 -4.64 -13.92
N ASP A 111 9.33 -3.37 -13.97
CA ASP A 111 10.64 -2.93 -14.51
C ASP A 111 11.82 -3.56 -13.74
N ASN A 112 11.67 -3.71 -12.42
CA ASN A 112 12.65 -4.33 -11.54
C ASN A 112 12.82 -5.82 -11.85
N LEU A 113 11.72 -6.57 -11.97
CA LEU A 113 11.77 -8.01 -12.26
C LEU A 113 12.15 -8.30 -13.72
N THR A 114 11.69 -7.50 -14.67
CA THR A 114 12.09 -7.62 -16.09
C THR A 114 13.60 -7.41 -16.28
N SER A 115 14.24 -6.69 -15.36
CA SER A 115 15.69 -6.47 -15.42
C SER A 115 16.59 -7.61 -14.95
N VAL A 116 16.00 -8.61 -14.28
CA VAL A 116 16.72 -9.84 -13.95
C VAL A 116 17.15 -10.51 -15.27
N PRO A 117 18.45 -10.77 -15.50
CA PRO A 117 18.94 -11.30 -16.76
C PRO A 117 18.27 -12.63 -17.12
N LEU A 118 18.01 -12.88 -18.41
CA LEU A 118 17.43 -14.15 -18.88
C LEU A 118 18.31 -15.37 -18.53
N SER A 119 19.62 -15.17 -18.37
CA SER A 119 20.57 -16.19 -17.94
C SER A 119 20.58 -16.45 -16.42
N SER A 120 19.81 -15.68 -15.64
CA SER A 120 19.75 -15.85 -14.20
C SER A 120 19.20 -17.24 -13.84
N PRO A 121 19.82 -17.97 -12.90
CA PRO A 121 19.28 -19.23 -12.41
C PRO A 121 17.87 -19.05 -11.80
N HIS A 122 17.57 -17.86 -11.27
CA HIS A 122 16.26 -17.56 -10.69
C HIS A 122 15.13 -17.51 -11.74
N ARG A 123 15.43 -17.13 -12.99
CA ARG A 123 14.44 -17.19 -14.08
C ARG A 123 13.98 -18.61 -14.38
N VAL A 124 14.90 -19.57 -14.30
CA VAL A 124 14.60 -20.99 -14.53
C VAL A 124 13.93 -21.59 -13.30
N ALA A 125 14.45 -21.31 -12.10
CA ALA A 125 13.94 -21.86 -10.86
C ALA A 125 12.54 -21.34 -10.49
N HIS A 126 12.19 -20.12 -10.90
CA HIS A 126 10.95 -19.44 -10.53
C HIS A 126 10.21 -18.92 -11.77
N SER A 127 10.07 -19.75 -12.81
CA SER A 127 9.44 -19.38 -14.08
C SER A 127 8.05 -18.77 -13.92
N ALA A 128 7.23 -19.29 -13.00
CA ALA A 128 5.89 -18.76 -12.71
C ALA A 128 5.90 -17.26 -12.31
N VAL A 129 6.90 -16.81 -11.55
CA VAL A 129 7.07 -15.38 -11.18
C VAL A 129 7.24 -14.54 -12.43
N PHE A 130 8.09 -14.97 -13.35
CA PHE A 130 8.40 -14.20 -14.56
C PHE A 130 7.30 -14.27 -15.62
N ASP A 131 6.54 -15.37 -15.68
CA ASP A 131 5.34 -15.48 -16.51
C ASP A 131 4.27 -14.46 -16.09
N LEU A 132 4.07 -14.27 -14.78
CA LEU A 132 3.17 -13.24 -14.23
C LEU A 132 3.64 -11.82 -14.57
N VAL A 133 4.96 -11.56 -14.49
CA VAL A 133 5.54 -10.27 -14.90
C VAL A 133 5.27 -9.99 -16.38
N SER A 134 5.49 -10.96 -17.26
CA SER A 134 5.16 -10.83 -18.69
C SER A 134 3.66 -10.62 -18.93
N ALA A 135 2.79 -11.18 -18.11
CA ALA A 135 1.35 -10.94 -18.18
C ALA A 135 0.94 -9.51 -17.76
N LEU A 136 1.74 -8.86 -16.90
CA LEU A 136 1.52 -7.49 -16.43
C LEU A 136 1.95 -6.43 -17.44
N GLU A 137 3.06 -6.65 -18.17
CA GLU A 137 3.66 -5.66 -19.10
C GLU A 137 2.65 -4.99 -20.05
N PRO A 138 1.72 -5.70 -20.73
CA PRO A 138 0.77 -5.06 -21.64
C PRO A 138 -0.17 -4.07 -20.97
N SER A 139 -0.42 -4.20 -19.66
CA SER A 139 -1.32 -3.31 -18.91
C SER A 139 -0.76 -1.88 -18.84
N PHE A 140 0.57 -1.73 -18.80
CA PHE A 140 1.26 -0.44 -18.75
C PHE A 140 1.46 0.22 -20.12
N MET A 141 1.09 -0.46 -21.21
CA MET A 141 1.04 0.15 -22.55
C MET A 141 -0.30 0.85 -22.82
N VAL A 142 -1.35 0.45 -22.10
CA VAL A 142 -2.71 0.97 -22.28
C VAL A 142 -3.02 2.07 -21.28
N TYR A 143 -2.52 1.96 -20.04
CA TYR A 143 -2.71 2.93 -18.98
C TYR A 143 -1.37 3.58 -18.61
N ASP A 144 -1.32 4.91 -18.66
CA ASP A 144 -0.12 5.71 -18.44
C ASP A 144 0.00 6.28 -17.02
N GLY A 145 -1.04 6.13 -16.21
CA GLY A 145 -1.09 6.63 -14.83
C GLY A 145 -1.88 7.92 -14.66
N GLU A 146 -2.50 8.46 -15.71
CA GLU A 146 -3.48 9.55 -15.56
C GLU A 146 -4.77 9.03 -14.94
N ASP A 147 -5.20 9.64 -13.82
CA ASP A 147 -6.34 9.16 -13.03
C ASP A 147 -7.68 9.54 -13.69
N ASP A 148 -8.05 8.77 -14.72
CA ASP A 148 -9.42 8.62 -15.18
C ASP A 148 -10.03 7.40 -14.48
N ALA A 149 -11.14 7.59 -13.78
CA ALA A 149 -11.74 6.53 -12.97
C ALA A 149 -12.08 5.27 -13.80
N ARG A 150 -12.51 5.41 -15.07
CA ARG A 150 -12.86 4.26 -15.91
C ARG A 150 -11.62 3.51 -16.37
N GLU A 151 -10.60 4.22 -16.83
CA GLU A 151 -9.33 3.61 -17.23
C GLU A 151 -8.61 2.99 -16.03
N TRP A 152 -8.65 3.63 -14.87
CA TRP A 152 -8.18 3.06 -13.61
C TRP A 152 -8.90 1.75 -13.26
N THR A 153 -10.24 1.72 -13.26
CA THR A 153 -10.99 0.50 -12.96
C THR A 153 -10.62 -0.64 -13.91
N LYS A 154 -10.50 -0.37 -15.21
CA LYS A 154 -10.06 -1.37 -16.21
C LYS A 154 -8.64 -1.86 -15.96
N PHE A 155 -7.70 -0.94 -15.71
CA PHE A 155 -6.31 -1.26 -15.39
C PHE A 155 -6.24 -2.12 -14.13
N TRP A 156 -6.83 -1.66 -13.03
CA TRP A 156 -6.71 -2.29 -11.73
C TRP A 156 -7.41 -3.65 -11.66
N SER A 157 -8.60 -3.79 -12.27
CA SER A 157 -9.29 -5.09 -12.35
C SER A 157 -8.47 -6.19 -13.04
N ARG A 158 -7.60 -5.81 -13.99
CA ARG A 158 -6.67 -6.73 -14.65
C ARG A 158 -5.41 -6.97 -13.84
N VAL A 159 -4.84 -5.91 -13.25
CA VAL A 159 -3.53 -5.95 -12.59
C VAL A 159 -3.59 -6.55 -11.20
N GLN A 160 -4.60 -6.20 -10.40
CA GLN A 160 -4.74 -6.65 -9.02
C GLN A 160 -4.61 -8.17 -8.84
N PRO A 161 -5.38 -9.04 -9.55
CA PRO A 161 -5.26 -10.48 -9.34
C PRO A 161 -3.87 -11.01 -9.66
N ILE A 162 -3.20 -10.44 -10.66
CA ILE A 162 -1.85 -10.88 -11.08
C ILE A 162 -0.81 -10.45 -10.05
N ILE A 163 -0.93 -9.25 -9.49
CA ILE A 163 -0.04 -8.78 -8.41
C ILE A 163 -0.20 -9.59 -7.13
N LEU A 164 -1.43 -9.95 -6.77
CA LEU A 164 -1.68 -10.81 -5.61
C LEU A 164 -1.08 -12.21 -5.82
N GLU A 165 -1.27 -12.80 -7.00
CA GLU A 165 -0.66 -14.09 -7.34
C GLU A 165 0.88 -13.99 -7.36
N LEU A 166 1.44 -12.89 -7.87
CA LEU A 166 2.88 -12.64 -7.85
C LEU A 166 3.42 -12.61 -6.42
N ALA A 167 2.69 -12.02 -5.48
CA ALA A 167 3.05 -12.02 -4.07
C ALA A 167 3.13 -13.46 -3.52
N VAL A 168 2.13 -14.29 -3.83
CA VAL A 168 2.06 -15.69 -3.40
C VAL A 168 3.24 -16.49 -3.96
N GLN A 169 3.55 -16.33 -5.25
CA GLN A 169 4.67 -17.05 -5.88
C GLN A 169 6.03 -16.62 -5.30
N LEU A 170 6.22 -15.33 -5.03
CA LEU A 170 7.44 -14.82 -4.39
C LEU A 170 7.60 -15.32 -2.96
N ASP A 171 6.52 -15.38 -2.19
CA ASP A 171 6.50 -15.92 -0.83
C ASP A 171 6.87 -17.41 -0.81
N GLN A 172 6.20 -18.21 -1.65
CA GLN A 172 6.47 -19.66 -1.79
C GLN A 172 7.91 -19.96 -2.22
N ALA A 173 8.53 -19.05 -3.00
CA ALA A 173 9.92 -19.15 -3.41
C ALA A 173 10.92 -18.72 -2.32
N GLY A 174 10.45 -18.30 -1.14
CA GLY A 174 11.30 -17.88 -0.02
C GLY A 174 11.84 -16.46 -0.15
N PHE A 175 11.21 -15.62 -0.98
CA PHE A 175 11.51 -14.19 -1.05
C PHE A 175 10.62 -13.35 -0.12
N GLY A 176 9.63 -14.00 0.51
CA GLY A 176 8.90 -13.46 1.64
C GLY A 176 9.84 -13.08 2.79
N ALA A 177 9.62 -11.92 3.42
CA ALA A 177 10.39 -11.52 4.59
C ALA A 177 10.18 -12.53 5.74
N GLU A 178 11.28 -13.00 6.35
CA GLU A 178 11.27 -13.63 7.68
C GLU A 178 10.88 -12.62 8.77
#